data_AF-A0A9E1KA48-F1
#
_entry.id   AF-A0A9E1KA48-F1
#
_cell.length_a   1.000
_cell.length_b   1.000
_cell.length_c   1.000
_cell.angle_alpha   90.00
_cell.angle_beta   90.00
_cell.angle_gamma   90.00
#
_symmetry.space_group_name_H-M   'P 1'
#
loop_
_entity.id
_entity.type
_entity.pdbx_description
1 polymer ?
#
loop_
_entity_poly.entity_id
_entity_poly.type
_entity_poly.pdbx_seq_one_letter_code
_entity_poly.pdbx_strand_id
1 'polypeptide(L)' 'MCGATIPKDLMARLEKVQDDPESVYKIGVDHATDQCEKLLMGGAPGVHFYTLNRSRATLSVLERLRLLI' A
#
# COMPACT_ATOMS: atom_id res chain seq x y z
N MET A 1 -16.53 -5.75 -8.86
CA MET A 1 -15.62 -5.91 -7.70
C MET A 1 -14.82 -7.19 -7.89
N CYS A 2 -13.53 -7.20 -7.57
CA CYS A 2 -12.60 -8.30 -7.85
C CYS A 2 -12.63 -9.48 -6.85
N GLY A 3 -13.55 -9.48 -5.86
CA GLY A 3 -13.64 -10.54 -4.85
C GLY A 3 -12.56 -10.52 -3.77
N ALA A 4 -11.65 -9.54 -3.79
CA ALA A 4 -10.65 -9.36 -2.74
C ALA A 4 -11.30 -8.95 -1.41
N THR A 5 -10.70 -9.38 -0.30
CA THR A 5 -11.13 -9.02 1.07
C THR A 5 -10.10 -8.11 1.74
N ILE A 6 -10.58 -7.18 2.55
CA ILE A 6 -9.73 -6.30 3.37
C ILE A 6 -9.47 -6.98 4.71
N PRO A 7 -8.21 -7.14 5.16
CA PRO A 7 -7.91 -7.67 6.48
C PRO A 7 -8.60 -6.85 7.58
N LYS A 8 -9.17 -7.52 8.59
CA LYS A 8 -9.97 -6.85 9.65
C LYS A 8 -9.20 -5.75 10.38
N ASP A 9 -7.92 -5.97 10.67
CA ASP A 9 -7.07 -4.97 11.33
C ASP A 9 -6.87 -3.72 10.44
N LEU A 10 -6.61 -3.91 9.16
CA LEU A 10 -6.46 -2.80 8.21
C LEU A 10 -7.76 -2.00 8.10
N MET A 11 -8.90 -2.69 8.00
CA MET A 11 -10.21 -2.04 7.95
C MET A 11 -10.44 -1.19 9.20
N ALA A 12 -10.24 -1.76 10.39
CA ALA A 12 -10.43 -1.06 11.66
C ALA A 12 -9.51 0.17 11.80
N ARG A 13 -8.28 0.10 11.27
CA ARG A 13 -7.34 1.24 11.26
C ARG A 13 -7.80 2.35 10.32
N LEU A 14 -8.30 1.99 9.13
CA LEU A 14 -8.80 2.94 8.14
C LEU A 14 -10.09 3.62 8.60
N GLU A 15 -11.04 2.87 9.18
CA GLU A 15 -12.30 3.41 9.68
C GLU A 15 -12.09 4.46 10.79
N LYS A 16 -11.11 4.24 11.68
CA LYS A 16 -10.76 5.18 12.75
C LYS A 16 -10.28 6.54 12.25
N VAL A 17 -9.77 6.62 11.03
CA VAL A 17 -9.22 7.86 10.43
C VAL A 17 -9.93 8.25 9.14
N GLN A 18 -11.13 7.73 8.89
CA GLN A 18 -11.81 7.86 7.60
C GLN A 18 -12.01 9.32 7.14
N ASP A 19 -12.14 10.24 8.10
CA ASP A 19 -12.32 11.68 7.86
C ASP A 19 -10.99 12.46 7.77
N ASP A 20 -9.84 11.78 7.89
CA ASP A 20 -8.49 12.32 7.72
C ASP A 20 -7.80 11.67 6.51
N PRO A 21 -7.88 12.30 5.32
CA PRO A 21 -7.31 11.75 4.09
C PRO A 21 -5.80 11.51 4.15
N GLU A 22 -5.05 12.29 4.94
CA GLU A 22 -3.60 12.15 5.03
C GLU A 22 -3.23 10.95 5.90
N SER A 23 -3.97 10.71 6.99
CA SER A 23 -3.84 9.49 7.79
C SER A 23 -4.26 8.23 7.01
N VAL A 24 -5.36 8.29 6.25
CA VAL A 24 -5.78 7.19 5.35
C VAL A 24 -4.67 6.87 4.35
N TYR A 25 -4.11 7.91 3.71
CA TYR A 25 -3.00 7.78 2.78
C TYR A 25 -1.79 7.11 3.44
N LYS A 26 -1.36 7.57 4.61
CA LYS A 26 -0.21 7.02 5.33
C LYS A 26 -0.41 5.55 5.67
N ILE A 27 -1.59 5.17 6.21
CA ILE A 27 -1.91 3.77 6.54
C ILE A 27 -1.88 2.89 5.28
N GLY A 28 -2.43 3.36 4.17
CA GLY A 28 -2.42 2.65 2.90
C GLY A 28 -0.99 2.43 2.36
N VAL A 29 -0.15 3.47 2.39
CA VAL A 29 1.26 3.37 1.97
C VAL A 29 2.05 2.44 2.89
N ASP A 30 1.87 2.54 4.21
CA ASP A 30 2.50 1.63 5.18
C ASP A 30 2.15 0.17 4.88
N HIS A 31 0.86 -0.14 4.70
CA HIS A 31 0.39 -1.50 4.42
C HIS A 31 0.92 -2.04 3.08
N ALA A 32 0.84 -1.23 2.02
CA ALA A 32 1.32 -1.63 0.70
C ALA A 32 2.83 -1.85 0.69
N THR A 33 3.60 -1.04 1.43
CA THR A 33 5.05 -1.19 1.56
C THR A 33 5.40 -2.53 2.20
N ASP A 34 4.81 -2.83 3.36
CA ASP A 34 5.03 -4.11 4.07
C ASP A 34 4.63 -5.32 3.22
N GLN A 35 3.51 -5.22 2.49
CA GLN A 35 3.09 -6.27 1.55
C GLN A 35 4.11 -6.49 0.43
N CYS A 36 4.61 -5.40 -0.19
CA CYS A 36 5.60 -5.50 -1.25
C CYS A 36 6.91 -6.08 -0.75
N GLU A 37 7.39 -5.63 0.42
CA GLU A 37 8.63 -6.13 1.03
C GLU A 37 8.55 -7.63 1.30
N LYS A 38 7.43 -8.11 1.88
CA LYS A 38 7.20 -9.53 2.11
C LYS A 38 7.17 -10.35 0.83
N LEU A 39 6.54 -9.84 -0.23
CA LEU A 39 6.49 -10.53 -1.54
C LEU A 39 7.89 -10.63 -2.17
N LEU A 40 8.64 -9.52 -2.18
CA LEU A 40 9.98 -9.47 -2.75
C LEU A 40 10.97 -10.35 -1.97
N MET A 41 10.97 -10.27 -0.63
CA MET A 41 11.76 -11.18 0.22
C MET A 41 11.34 -12.64 0.06
N GLY A 42 10.06 -12.89 -0.25
CA GLY A 42 9.53 -14.21 -0.59
C GLY A 42 9.92 -14.72 -1.99
N GLY A 43 10.74 -13.98 -2.74
CA GLY A 43 11.25 -14.38 -4.06
C GLY A 43 10.35 -14.02 -5.24
N ALA A 44 9.35 -13.14 -5.06
CA ALA A 44 8.60 -12.63 -6.19
C ALA A 44 9.54 -11.87 -7.16
N PRO A 45 9.40 -12.04 -8.49
CA PRO A 45 10.29 -11.39 -9.46
C PRO A 45 10.08 -9.88 -9.58
N GLY A 46 8.96 -9.36 -9.06
CA GLY A 46 8.61 -7.95 -9.09
C GLY A 46 7.18 -7.71 -8.60
N VAL A 47 6.76 -6.44 -8.60
CA VAL A 47 5.42 -6.00 -8.19
C VAL A 47 4.81 -5.12 -9.28
N HIS A 48 3.54 -5.34 -9.59
CA HIS A 48 2.76 -4.50 -10.51
C HIS A 48 1.75 -3.66 -9.72
N PHE A 49 1.75 -2.34 -9.94
CA PHE A 49 0.89 -1.41 -9.19
C PHE A 49 -0.33 -0.98 -10.01
N TYR A 50 -1.52 -1.11 -9.42
CA TYR A 50 -2.73 -0.43 -9.88
C TYR A 50 -2.75 1.02 -9.36
N THR A 51 -2.25 1.96 -10.16
CA THR A 51 -2.06 3.35 -9.75
C THR A 51 -3.35 4.19 -9.80
N LEU A 52 -4.37 3.73 -10.52
CA LEU A 52 -5.62 4.47 -10.76
C LEU A 52 -5.37 5.91 -11.28
N ASN A 53 -4.40 6.07 -12.19
CA ASN A 53 -3.92 7.35 -12.72
C ASN A 53 -3.40 8.34 -11.65
N ARG A 54 -2.97 7.83 -10.48
CA ARG A 54 -2.40 8.63 -9.38
C ARG A 54 -1.03 8.09 -8.98
N SER A 55 0.01 8.91 -9.11
CA SER A 55 1.39 8.48 -8.83
C SER A 55 1.79 8.55 -7.36
N ARG A 56 1.24 9.51 -6.59
CA ARG A 56 1.71 9.84 -5.23
C ARG A 56 1.83 8.64 -4.29
N ALA A 57 0.84 7.74 -4.26
CA ALA A 57 0.90 6.57 -3.38
C ALA A 57 1.96 5.56 -3.82
N THR A 58 2.02 5.25 -5.12
CA THR A 58 3.00 4.32 -5.69
C THR A 58 4.43 4.82 -5.53
N LEU A 59 4.68 6.11 -5.77
CA LEU A 59 6.00 6.71 -5.57
C LEU A 59 6.46 6.57 -4.12
N SER A 60 5.61 6.89 -3.14
CA SER A 60 6.00 6.75 -1.73
C SER A 60 6.23 5.30 -1.30
N VAL A 61 5.53 4.32 -1.88
CA VAL A 61 5.86 2.90 -1.66
C VAL A 61 7.24 2.58 -2.24
N LEU A 62 7.53 2.99 -3.48
CA LEU A 62 8.81 2.73 -4.14
C LEU A 62 9.99 3.42 -3.44
N GLU A 63 9.81 4.66 -2.95
CA GLU A 63 10.80 5.39 -2.14
C GLU A 63 11.16 4.60 -0.87
N ARG A 64 10.15 4.10 -0.16
CA ARG A 64 10.34 3.33 1.08
C ARG A 64 11.01 1.97 0.84
N LEU A 65 10.70 1.33 -0.28
CA LEU A 65 11.37 0.12 -0.74
C LEU A 65 12.80 0.40 -1.27
N ARG A 66 13.22 1.66 -1.35
CA ARG A 66 14.51 2.10 -1.92
C ARG A 66 14.70 1.63 -3.36
N LEU A 67 13.61 1.58 -4.12
CA LEU A 67 13.61 1.22 -5.54
C LEU A 67 13.65 2.45 -6.47
N LEU A 68 13.63 3.66 -5.91
CA LEU A 68 13.89 4.90 -6.61
C LEU A 68 15.30 5.38 -6.25
N ILE A 69 16.09 5.70 -7.28
CA ILE A 69 17.43 6.29 -7.21
C ILE A 69 17.28 7.81 -7.16
#